data_AF-A0A7I7YI57-F1
#
_entry.id   AF-A0A7I7YI57-F1
#
_cell.length_a   1.000
_cell.length_b   1.000
_cell.length_c   1.000
_cell.angle_alpha   90.00
_cell.angle_beta   90.00
_cell.angle_gamma   90.00
#
_symmetry.space_group_name_H-M   'P 1'
#
loop_
_entity.id
_entity.type
_entity.pdbx_description
1 polymer ?
#
loop_
_entity_poly.entity_id
_entity_poly.type
_entity_poly.pdbx_seq_one_letter_code
_entity_poly.pdbx_strand_id
1 'polypeptide(L)'
;MHDGSMWFVKREVPNWGTCPDGSTFAGQQMFSFTPVTPDGFAGPDWSPTLTGKDATIGPSGACRVNKALAIEMPFRLDKIG
;
A
#
# COMPACT_ATOMS: atom_id res chain seq x y z
N MET A 1 9.43 -15.00 5.74
CA MET A 1 8.90 -15.23 7.10
C MET A 1 7.53 -14.57 7.13
N HIS A 2 6.46 -15.37 7.07
CA HIS A 2 5.09 -14.90 7.28
C HIS A 2 4.70 -15.50 8.63
N ASP A 3 4.91 -14.73 9.70
CA ASP A 3 4.64 -15.12 11.09
C ASP A 3 3.14 -15.09 11.44
N GLY A 4 2.27 -14.65 10.51
CA GLY A 4 0.83 -14.51 10.70
C GLY A 4 0.42 -13.12 11.21
N SER A 5 1.38 -12.32 11.67
CA SER A 5 1.19 -11.03 12.35
C SER A 5 1.10 -9.84 11.38
N MET A 6 1.50 -10.04 10.12
CA MET A 6 1.52 -8.99 9.09
C MET A 6 0.83 -9.46 7.82
N TRP A 7 -0.08 -8.64 7.32
CA TRP A 7 -0.87 -8.93 6.14
C TRP A 7 -0.44 -8.06 4.97
N PHE A 8 -0.52 -8.63 3.77
CA PHE A 8 -0.19 -7.97 2.51
C PHE A 8 -1.31 -8.17 1.51
N VAL A 9 -1.90 -7.08 1.03
CA VAL A 9 -2.89 -7.11 -0.05
C VAL A 9 -2.28 -6.42 -1.26
N LYS A 10 -2.12 -7.17 -2.35
CA LYS A 10 -1.53 -6.66 -3.60
C LYS A 10 -2.61 -6.55 -4.67
N ARG A 11 -2.61 -5.43 -5.39
CA ARG A 11 -3.45 -5.27 -6.58
C ARG A 11 -2.75 -4.38 -7.60
N GLU A 12 -3.13 -4.55 -8.86
CA GLU A 12 -2.81 -3.60 -9.90
C GLU A 12 -3.85 -2.46 -9.89
N VAL A 13 -3.38 -1.23 -10.05
CA VAL A 13 -4.21 -0.03 -10.20
C VAL A 13 -4.09 0.45 -11.65
N PRO A 14 -5.12 0.24 -12.49
CA PRO A 14 -5.08 0.68 -13.88
C PRO A 14 -5.10 2.21 -13.95
N ASN A 15 -4.42 2.77 -14.95
CA ASN A 15 -4.34 4.22 -15.17
C ASN A 15 -3.86 5.03 -13.94
N TRP A 16 -2.96 4.44 -13.15
CA TRP A 16 -2.42 5.05 -11.94
C TRP A 16 -1.73 6.38 -12.19
N GLY A 17 -0.86 6.42 -13.21
CA GLY A 17 -0.16 7.63 -13.61
C GLY A 17 -0.47 7.98 -15.05
N THR A 18 -0.60 9.29 -15.30
CA THR A 18 -0.77 9.85 -16.64
C THR A 18 0.49 10.62 -17.01
N CYS A 19 1.02 10.36 -18.20
CA CYS A 19 2.19 11.03 -18.74
C CYS A 19 1.83 12.36 -19.40
N PRO A 20 2.81 13.26 -19.62
CA PRO A 20 2.56 14.53 -20.30
C PRO A 20 2.02 14.39 -21.74
N ASP A 21 2.28 13.26 -22.39
CA ASP A 21 1.77 12.93 -23.73
C ASP A 21 0.34 12.34 -23.71
N GLY A 22 -0.29 12.24 -22.54
CA GLY A 22 -1.64 11.72 -22.35
C GLY A 22 -1.73 10.20 -22.24
N SER A 23 -0.62 9.46 -22.42
CA SER A 23 -0.59 8.02 -22.16
C SER A 23 -0.70 7.72 -20.66
N THR A 24 -1.18 6.52 -20.31
CA THR A 24 -1.31 6.08 -18.92
C THR A 24 -0.52 4.80 -18.67
N PHE A 25 -0.17 4.57 -17.41
CA PHE A 25 0.46 3.33 -16.96
C PHE A 25 -0.21 2.80 -15.68
N ALA A 26 -0.18 1.49 -15.51
CA ALA A 26 -0.67 0.84 -14.29
C ALA A 26 0.35 0.97 -13.15
N GLY A 27 -0.14 1.05 -11.92
CA GLY A 27 0.66 1.04 -10.70
C GLY A 27 0.48 -0.27 -9.95
N GLN A 28 1.55 -0.76 -9.32
CA GLN A 28 1.47 -1.91 -8.42
C GLN A 28 1.25 -1.40 -6.99
N GLN A 29 0.06 -1.65 -6.45
CA GLN A 29 -0.31 -1.25 -5.10
C GLN A 29 -0.18 -2.41 -4.12
N MET A 30 0.39 -2.14 -2.97
CA MET A 30 0.51 -3.05 -1.85
C MET A 30 0.08 -2.35 -0.57
N PHE A 31 -0.97 -2.86 0.06
CA PHE A 31 -1.31 -2.55 1.44
C PHE A 31 -0.58 -3.53 2.34
N SER A 32 0.12 -3.03 3.34
CA SER A 32 0.74 -3.84 4.40
C SER A 32 0.30 -3.34 5.76
N PHE A 33 -0.17 -4.23 6.63
CA PHE A 33 -0.76 -3.82 7.91
C PHE A 33 -0.62 -4.90 8.98
N THR A 34 -0.62 -4.47 10.25
CA THR A 34 -0.40 -5.33 11.42
C THR A 34 -1.27 -4.87 12.60
N PRO A 35 -1.71 -5.79 13.49
CA PRO A 35 -2.52 -5.45 14.65
C PRO A 35 -1.80 -4.49 15.60
N VAL A 36 -2.53 -3.51 16.14
CA VAL A 36 -2.00 -2.58 17.15
C VAL A 36 -2.96 -2.41 18.32
N THR A 37 -2.42 -2.09 19.49
CA THR A 37 -3.22 -1.63 20.63
C THR A 37 -3.76 -0.21 20.38
N PRO A 38 -4.75 0.29 21.18
CA PRO A 38 -5.30 1.64 21.01
C PRO A 38 -4.26 2.77 21.11
N ASP A 39 -3.17 2.52 21.83
CA ASP A 39 -2.00 3.37 22.04
C ASP A 39 -0.90 3.17 20.98
N GLY A 40 -1.12 2.29 19.99
CA GLY A 40 -0.27 2.16 18.80
C GLY A 40 0.91 1.19 18.93
N PHE A 41 1.00 0.44 20.02
CA PHE A 41 1.99 -0.63 20.17
C PHE A 41 1.54 -1.90 19.44
N ALA A 42 2.45 -2.87 19.29
CA ALA A 42 2.12 -4.18 18.72
C ALA A 42 0.93 -4.81 19.49
N GLY A 43 -0.14 -5.10 18.77
CA GLY A 43 -1.37 -5.64 19.33
C GLY A 43 -1.46 -7.15 19.16
N PRO A 44 -2.39 -7.81 19.88
CA PRO A 44 -2.72 -9.20 19.63
C PRO A 44 -3.43 -9.36 18.27
N ASP A 45 -3.40 -10.57 17.70
CA ASP A 45 -4.00 -10.90 16.39
C ASP A 45 -5.49 -10.55 16.26
N TRP A 46 -6.21 -10.47 17.38
CA TRP A 46 -7.64 -10.13 17.44
C TRP A 46 -7.91 -8.62 17.55
N SER A 47 -6.89 -7.76 17.52
CA SER A 47 -7.10 -6.32 17.67
C SER A 47 -8.07 -5.77 16.62
N PRO A 48 -9.08 -4.97 17.01
CA PRO A 48 -10.00 -4.35 16.06
C PRO A 48 -9.36 -3.21 15.27
N THR A 49 -8.16 -2.76 15.65
CA THR A 49 -7.43 -1.68 14.99
C THR A 49 -6.07 -2.18 14.50
N LEU A 50 -5.75 -1.80 13.26
CA LEU A 50 -4.49 -2.12 12.61
C LEU A 50 -3.82 -0.86 12.08
N THR A 51 -2.50 -0.84 12.16
CA THR A 51 -1.68 0.19 11.50
C THR A 51 -1.14 -0.36 10.19
N GLY A 52 -1.03 0.49 9.19
CA GLY A 52 -0.60 0.05 7.87
C GLY A 52 -0.02 1.13 7.00
N LYS A 53 0.43 0.68 5.84
CA LYS A 53 1.03 1.45 4.78
C LYS A 53 0.44 1.02 3.45
N ASP A 54 0.01 2.01 2.67
CA ASP A 54 -0.35 1.88 1.27
C ASP A 54 0.84 2.36 0.44
N ALA A 55 1.41 1.47 -0.36
CA ALA A 55 2.46 1.79 -1.30
C ALA A 55 2.02 1.47 -2.73
N THR A 56 2.03 2.46 -3.62
CA THR A 56 1.81 2.27 -5.05
C THR A 56 3.04 2.67 -5.84
N ILE A 57 3.56 1.75 -6.66
CA ILE A 57 4.79 1.92 -7.44
C ILE A 57 4.48 1.72 -8.92
N GLY A 58 4.76 2.74 -9.74
CA GLY A 58 4.72 2.64 -11.20
C GLY A 58 5.95 1.94 -11.80
N PRO A 59 5.87 1.45 -13.04
CA PRO A 59 7.02 0.83 -13.71
C PRO A 59 8.14 1.85 -13.95
N SER A 60 9.39 1.42 -13.76
CA SER A 60 10.54 2.23 -14.17
C SER A 60 10.54 2.41 -15.69
N GLY A 61 10.87 3.61 -16.17
CA GLY A 61 10.79 3.94 -17.60
C GLY A 61 9.42 4.46 -18.04
N ALA A 62 8.41 4.45 -17.16
CA ALA A 62 7.14 5.14 -17.41
C ALA A 62 7.38 6.61 -17.75
N CYS A 63 6.58 7.14 -18.68
CA CYS A 63 6.74 8.51 -19.19
C CYS A 63 8.14 8.86 -19.70
N ARG A 64 8.91 7.85 -20.16
CA ARG A 64 10.32 8.00 -20.59
C ARG A 64 11.25 8.52 -19.50
N VAL A 65 10.85 8.38 -18.24
CA VAL A 65 11.65 8.73 -17.07
C VAL A 65 12.21 7.45 -16.47
N ASN A 66 13.53 7.34 -16.37
CA ASN A 66 14.21 6.20 -15.74
C ASN A 66 14.15 6.26 -14.20
N LYS A 67 12.96 6.49 -13.65
CA LYS A 67 12.63 6.48 -12.23
C LYS A 67 11.18 6.03 -12.09
N ALA A 68 10.90 5.14 -11.15
CA ALA A 68 9.54 4.77 -10.80
C ALA A 68 8.88 5.89 -9.98
N LEU A 69 7.63 6.24 -10.30
CA LEU A 69 6.78 7.00 -9.39
C LEU A 69 6.35 6.08 -8.25
N ALA A 70 6.85 6.32 -7.04
CA ALA A 70 6.49 5.60 -5.84
C ALA A 70 5.81 6.55 -4.86
N ILE A 71 4.56 6.24 -4.48
CA ILE A 71 3.81 6.95 -3.47
C ILE A 71 3.54 6.01 -2.31
N GLU A 72 3.81 6.50 -1.10
CA GLU A 72 3.68 5.76 0.15
C GLU A 72 2.93 6.61 1.16
N MET A 73 1.87 6.05 1.73
CA MET A 73 1.01 6.74 2.69
C MET A 73 0.71 5.84 3.89
N PRO A 74 0.76 6.37 5.12
CA PRO A 74 0.26 5.64 6.28
C PRO A 74 -1.27 5.57 6.24
N PHE A 75 -1.82 4.46 6.74
CA PHE A 75 -3.26 4.35 7.00
C PHE A 75 -3.53 3.60 8.31
N ARG A 76 -4.73 3.83 8.85
CA ARG A 76 -5.30 3.05 9.95
C ARG A 76 -6.48 2.25 9.40
N LEU A 77 -6.59 0.99 9.79
CA LEU A 77 -7.73 0.13 9.46
C LEU A 77 -8.46 -0.23 10.74
N ASP A 78 -9.75 0.08 10.77
CA ASP A 78 -10.64 -0.28 11.88
C ASP A 78 -11.67 -1.28 11.39
N LYS A 79 -11.89 -2.33 12.19
CA LYS A 79 -12.96 -3.29 11.94
C LYS A 79 -14.31 -2.61 12.12
N ILE A 80 -15.17 -2.71 11.12
CA ILE A 80 -16.56 -2.26 11.17
C ILE A 80 -17.47 -3.50 11.32
N GLY A 81 -18.26 -3.56 12.40
CA GLY A 81 -19.25 -4.63 12.64
C GLY A 81 -18.68 -5.89 13.31
#